data_AF-A0A530AWN4-F1
#
_entry.id   AF-A0A530AWN4-F1
#
_cell.length_a   1.000
_cell.length_b   1.000
_cell.length_c   1.000
_cell.angle_alpha   90.00
_cell.angle_beta   90.00
_cell.angle_gamma   90.00
#
_symmetry.space_group_name_H-M   'P 1'
#
loop_
_entity.id
_entity.type
_entity.pdbx_description
1 polymer ?
#
loop_
_entity_poly.entity_id
_entity_poly.type
_entity_poly.pdbx_seq_one_letter_code
_entity_poly.pdbx_strand_id
1 'polypeptide(L)'
;HAKEAGLRYVFWEPMSIGREFGQTIAECLKLQDRLTKAEMAVPMWMMADIDHGDVSSANPDDYDPYAWARAVPRLSPIIHIKQSLMDKGGHRPFTAAFNARGRIHPEPLLKAFAEGGAVDNEICLELSFKEREPDDRQVIPQIAESIAFWAPHIDTGVQSLKI
;
A
#
# COMPACT_ATOMS: atom_id res chain seq x y z
N HIS A 1 -7.92 -2.27 -25.97
CA HIS A 1 -7.24 -1.03 -25.52
C HIS A 1 -5.98 -1.29 -24.68
N ALA A 2 -6.05 -1.64 -23.39
CA ALA A 2 -4.84 -1.79 -22.54
C ALA A 2 -3.80 -2.78 -23.09
N LYS A 3 -4.25 -3.94 -23.58
CA LYS A 3 -3.40 -4.93 -24.27
C LYS A 3 -2.67 -4.35 -25.49
N GLU A 4 -3.38 -3.59 -26.31
CA GLU A 4 -2.85 -2.97 -27.54
C GLU A 4 -1.86 -1.85 -27.23
N ALA A 5 -2.03 -1.18 -26.08
CA ALA A 5 -1.11 -0.18 -25.57
C ALA A 5 0.15 -0.78 -24.90
N GLY A 6 0.26 -2.11 -24.80
CA GLY A 6 1.42 -2.80 -24.21
C GLY A 6 1.40 -2.89 -22.67
N LEU A 7 0.28 -2.63 -22.01
CA LEU A 7 0.16 -2.81 -20.57
C LEU A 7 0.08 -4.31 -20.21
N ARG A 8 0.70 -4.69 -19.08
CA ARG A 8 0.72 -6.09 -18.61
C ARG A 8 -0.51 -6.49 -17.81
N TYR A 9 -1.13 -5.53 -17.12
CA TYR A 9 -2.32 -5.72 -16.31
C TYR A 9 -3.05 -4.38 -16.11
N VAL A 10 -4.26 -4.45 -15.58
CA VAL A 10 -4.98 -3.31 -14.98
C VAL A 10 -5.24 -3.61 -13.51
N PHE A 11 -5.61 -2.63 -12.70
CA PHE A 11 -5.86 -2.86 -11.29
C PHE A 11 -7.04 -2.08 -10.71
N TRP A 12 -7.45 -2.47 -9.51
CA TRP A 12 -8.39 -1.77 -8.64
C TRP A 12 -7.79 -1.66 -7.23
N GLU A 13 -8.21 -0.64 -6.48
CA GLU A 13 -7.80 -0.45 -5.09
C GLU A 13 -8.94 -0.89 -4.16
N PRO A 14 -8.73 -1.87 -3.26
CA PRO A 14 -9.65 -2.15 -2.16
C PRO A 14 -9.73 -0.94 -1.24
N MET A 15 -10.93 -0.50 -0.90
CA MET A 15 -11.18 0.70 -0.09
C MET A 15 -11.62 0.33 1.33
N SER A 16 -12.27 1.24 2.06
CA SER A 16 -12.54 1.05 3.50
C SER A 16 -14.02 1.00 3.88
N ILE A 17 -14.94 1.06 2.90
CA ILE A 17 -16.40 0.92 3.13
C ILE A 17 -17.05 0.12 2.01
N GLY A 18 -18.17 -0.56 2.32
CA GLY A 18 -18.80 -1.53 1.39
C GLY A 18 -19.14 -0.99 0.01
N ARG A 19 -19.62 0.27 -0.11
CA ARG A 19 -19.94 0.88 -1.42
C ARG A 19 -18.70 1.19 -2.28
N GLU A 20 -17.52 1.18 -1.67
CA GLU A 20 -16.22 1.44 -2.33
C GLU A 20 -15.43 0.13 -2.54
N PHE A 21 -16.01 -1.02 -2.17
CA PHE A 21 -15.50 -2.38 -2.36
C PHE A 21 -14.24 -2.73 -1.56
N GLY A 22 -14.07 -4.03 -1.25
CA GLY A 22 -12.84 -4.56 -0.68
C GLY A 22 -12.52 -4.12 0.76
N GLN A 23 -13.52 -3.66 1.52
CA GLN A 23 -13.35 -3.11 2.87
C GLN A 23 -12.98 -4.12 3.96
N THR A 24 -13.06 -5.41 3.66
CA THR A 24 -12.54 -6.48 4.51
C THR A 24 -11.63 -7.35 3.66
N ILE A 25 -10.67 -8.06 4.29
CA ILE A 25 -9.77 -8.96 3.55
C ILE A 25 -10.60 -10.02 2.82
N ALA A 26 -11.66 -10.52 3.45
CA ALA A 26 -12.56 -11.51 2.86
C ALA A 26 -13.30 -11.00 1.61
N GLU A 27 -13.92 -9.80 1.66
CA GLU A 27 -14.61 -9.24 0.50
C GLU A 27 -13.62 -8.81 -0.60
N CYS A 28 -12.42 -8.37 -0.22
CA CYS A 28 -11.34 -8.07 -1.15
C CYS A 28 -10.93 -9.30 -1.97
N LEU A 29 -10.57 -10.40 -1.30
CA LEU A 29 -10.15 -11.64 -1.96
C LEU A 29 -11.28 -12.27 -2.79
N LYS A 30 -12.52 -12.16 -2.33
CA LYS A 30 -13.72 -12.61 -3.07
C LYS A 30 -13.91 -11.83 -4.38
N LEU A 31 -13.73 -10.50 -4.36
CA LEU A 31 -13.81 -9.71 -5.59
C LEU A 31 -12.62 -10.02 -6.51
N GLN A 32 -11.40 -10.17 -5.97
CA GLN A 32 -10.23 -10.52 -6.77
C GLN A 32 -10.37 -11.89 -7.43
N ASP A 33 -10.91 -12.90 -6.74
CA ASP A 33 -11.20 -14.21 -7.32
C ASP A 33 -12.16 -14.09 -8.52
N ARG A 34 -13.22 -13.28 -8.37
CA ARG A 34 -14.16 -13.00 -9.47
C ARG A 34 -13.48 -12.31 -10.66
N LEU A 35 -12.64 -11.31 -10.41
CA LEU A 35 -11.92 -10.58 -11.46
C LEU A 35 -10.89 -11.47 -12.17
N THR A 36 -10.21 -12.33 -11.43
CA THR A 36 -9.25 -13.31 -11.97
C THR A 36 -9.96 -14.30 -12.90
N LYS A 37 -11.11 -14.83 -12.48
CA LYS A 37 -11.94 -15.77 -13.27
C LYS A 37 -12.60 -15.13 -14.50
N ALA A 38 -12.61 -13.81 -14.61
CA ALA A 38 -13.19 -13.12 -15.76
C ALA A 38 -12.31 -13.20 -17.02
N GLU A 39 -11.06 -13.67 -16.90
CA GLU A 39 -10.14 -13.93 -18.03
C GLU A 39 -10.07 -12.76 -19.03
N MET A 40 -9.88 -11.55 -18.50
CA MET A 40 -9.79 -10.32 -19.29
C MET A 40 -8.59 -10.36 -20.26
N ALA A 41 -8.63 -9.50 -21.29
CA ALA A 41 -7.58 -9.44 -22.33
C ALA A 41 -6.15 -9.22 -21.78
N VAL A 42 -6.04 -8.52 -20.64
CA VAL A 42 -4.89 -8.53 -19.73
C VAL A 42 -5.44 -8.78 -18.32
N PRO A 43 -4.70 -9.45 -17.42
CA PRO A 43 -5.16 -9.70 -16.06
C PRO A 43 -5.56 -8.43 -15.31
N MET A 44 -6.53 -8.54 -14.42
CA MET A 44 -6.89 -7.49 -13.47
C MET A 44 -6.48 -7.91 -12.07
N TRP A 45 -5.57 -7.16 -11.47
CA TRP A 45 -5.04 -7.40 -10.12
C TRP A 45 -5.55 -6.35 -9.13
N MET A 46 -5.25 -6.50 -7.84
CA MET A 46 -5.46 -5.41 -6.90
C MET A 46 -4.19 -4.55 -6.77
N MET A 47 -4.35 -3.35 -6.24
CA MET A 47 -3.31 -2.55 -5.63
C MET A 47 -3.78 -2.28 -4.20
N ALA A 48 -3.36 -3.10 -3.25
CA ALA A 48 -3.78 -3.00 -1.88
C ALA A 48 -3.02 -1.87 -1.16
N ASP A 49 -3.75 -1.12 -0.33
CA ASP A 49 -3.18 -0.29 0.72
C ASP A 49 -3.35 -1.01 2.05
N ILE A 50 -2.24 -1.24 2.75
CA ILE A 50 -2.26 -1.93 4.04
C ILE A 50 -2.91 -1.10 5.17
N ASP A 51 -3.09 0.21 4.99
CA ASP A 51 -3.78 1.05 5.98
C ASP A 51 -5.31 1.13 5.74
N HIS A 52 -5.82 0.65 4.61
CA HIS A 52 -7.25 0.55 4.34
C HIS A 52 -7.97 -0.48 5.24
N GLY A 53 -9.27 -0.63 4.98
CA GLY A 53 -10.15 -1.58 5.64
C GLY A 53 -11.09 -0.97 6.69
N ASP A 54 -12.21 -1.64 6.90
CA ASP A 54 -13.31 -1.17 7.74
C ASP A 54 -12.95 -1.28 9.22
N VAL A 55 -12.64 -0.13 9.83
CA VAL A 55 -12.33 -0.01 11.26
C VAL A 55 -13.50 -0.39 12.18
N SER A 56 -14.72 -0.49 11.66
CA SER A 56 -15.90 -0.96 12.39
C SER A 56 -16.10 -2.48 12.29
N SER A 57 -15.26 -3.19 11.53
CA SER A 57 -15.31 -4.65 11.43
C SER A 57 -15.11 -5.30 12.80
N ALA A 58 -15.88 -6.34 13.08
CA ALA A 58 -15.69 -7.18 14.25
C ALA A 58 -14.40 -8.03 14.17
N ASN A 59 -13.83 -8.18 12.97
CA ASN A 59 -12.56 -8.86 12.75
C ASN A 59 -11.42 -7.82 12.75
N PRO A 60 -10.50 -7.85 13.73
CA PRO A 60 -9.42 -6.87 13.83
C PRO A 60 -8.42 -6.94 12.66
N ASP A 61 -8.33 -8.10 11.99
CA ASP A 61 -7.44 -8.28 10.83
C ASP A 61 -7.85 -7.37 9.66
N ASP A 62 -9.14 -7.03 9.52
CA ASP A 62 -9.62 -6.21 8.41
C ASP A 62 -9.06 -4.80 8.43
N TYR A 63 -8.53 -4.33 9.56
CA TYR A 63 -7.90 -3.03 9.70
C TYR A 63 -6.50 -3.13 10.33
N ASP A 64 -5.88 -4.32 10.34
CA ASP A 64 -4.48 -4.50 10.73
C ASP A 64 -3.57 -4.50 9.50
N PRO A 65 -2.62 -3.55 9.36
CA PRO A 65 -1.72 -3.52 8.22
C PRO A 65 -0.88 -4.77 8.02
N TYR A 66 -0.54 -5.47 9.11
CA TYR A 66 0.24 -6.71 9.01
C TYR A 66 -0.60 -7.89 8.51
N ALA A 67 -1.91 -7.92 8.80
CA ALA A 67 -2.81 -8.91 8.24
C ALA A 67 -2.95 -8.71 6.72
N TRP A 68 -3.13 -7.46 6.27
CA TRP A 68 -3.11 -7.11 4.85
C TRP A 68 -1.79 -7.49 4.18
N ALA A 69 -0.65 -7.16 4.80
CA ALA A 69 0.67 -7.51 4.27
C ALA A 69 0.88 -9.02 4.06
N ARG A 70 0.27 -9.87 4.88
CA ARG A 70 0.29 -11.33 4.69
C ARG A 70 -0.69 -11.82 3.62
N ALA A 71 -1.80 -11.12 3.40
CA ALA A 71 -2.89 -11.60 2.56
C ALA A 71 -2.70 -11.31 1.05
N VAL A 72 -2.10 -10.16 0.71
CA VAL A 72 -2.18 -9.61 -0.65
C VAL A 72 -1.00 -9.82 -1.60
N PRO A 73 0.25 -10.14 -1.20
CA PRO A 73 1.41 -10.03 -2.10
C PRO A 73 1.30 -10.79 -3.43
N ARG A 74 0.67 -11.97 -3.44
CA ARG A 74 0.51 -12.77 -4.67
C ARG A 74 -0.51 -12.20 -5.66
N LEU A 75 -1.36 -11.28 -5.20
CA LEU A 75 -2.49 -10.72 -5.95
C LEU A 75 -2.37 -9.20 -6.15
N SER A 76 -1.36 -8.58 -5.53
CA SER A 76 -1.13 -7.14 -5.53
C SER A 76 0.29 -6.81 -6.00
N PRO A 77 0.51 -6.64 -7.32
CA PRO A 77 1.84 -6.33 -7.86
C PRO A 77 2.45 -5.04 -7.28
N ILE A 78 1.60 -4.06 -7.01
CA ILE A 78 1.94 -2.80 -6.33
C ILE A 78 1.23 -2.82 -4.98
N ILE A 79 1.90 -2.40 -3.90
CA ILE A 79 1.31 -2.30 -2.56
C ILE A 79 1.60 -0.90 -2.02
N HIS A 80 0.53 -0.19 -1.67
CA HIS A 80 0.63 1.11 -1.01
C HIS A 80 1.00 0.93 0.46
N ILE A 81 1.96 1.74 0.91
CA ILE A 81 2.32 1.88 2.30
C ILE A 81 2.36 3.35 2.70
N LYS A 82 1.93 3.60 3.94
CA LYS A 82 2.00 4.89 4.61
C LYS A 82 2.21 4.65 6.09
N GLN A 83 2.68 5.66 6.82
CA GLN A 83 2.79 5.52 8.26
C GLN A 83 1.38 5.56 8.87
N SER A 84 1.04 4.53 9.63
CA SER A 84 -0.27 4.38 10.26
C SER A 84 -0.18 4.82 11.72
N LEU A 85 -1.07 5.72 12.13
CA LEU A 85 -1.26 6.11 13.52
C LEU A 85 -2.49 5.40 14.10
N MET A 86 -2.68 5.45 15.41
CA MET A 86 -3.87 4.87 16.07
C MET A 86 -5.19 5.44 15.54
N ASP A 87 -5.18 6.70 15.10
CA ASP A 87 -6.22 7.32 14.29
C ASP A 87 -5.88 7.13 12.81
N LYS A 88 -6.51 6.15 12.14
CA LYS A 88 -6.34 5.78 10.71
C LYS A 88 -6.65 6.91 9.67
N GLY A 89 -6.38 8.17 9.97
CA GLY A 89 -6.85 9.33 9.22
C GLY A 89 -5.76 10.23 8.64
N GLY A 90 -4.55 9.72 8.37
CA GLY A 90 -3.39 10.61 8.22
C GLY A 90 -2.54 10.53 6.96
N HIS A 91 -2.61 9.45 6.16
CA HIS A 91 -1.63 9.11 5.10
C HIS A 91 -0.22 9.65 5.39
N ARG A 92 0.30 9.33 6.59
CA ARG A 92 1.43 10.05 7.16
C ARG A 92 2.74 9.61 6.51
N PRO A 93 3.70 10.53 6.34
CA PRO A 93 5.04 10.20 5.88
C PRO A 93 5.86 9.44 6.91
N PHE A 94 6.91 8.77 6.44
CA PHE A 94 7.84 8.00 7.26
C PHE A 94 8.95 8.89 7.83
N THR A 95 8.57 9.94 8.56
CA THR A 95 9.52 10.82 9.25
C THR A 95 9.85 10.29 10.64
N ALA A 96 10.97 10.71 11.22
CA ALA A 96 11.36 10.32 12.58
C ALA A 96 10.24 10.57 13.61
N ALA A 97 9.54 11.70 13.49
CA ALA A 97 8.43 12.06 14.37
C ALA A 97 7.24 11.11 14.25
N PHE A 98 6.86 10.68 13.04
CA PHE A 98 5.76 9.74 12.85
C PHE A 98 6.19 8.29 13.12
N ASN A 99 7.41 7.90 12.75
CA ASN A 99 7.94 6.54 12.99
C ASN A 99 8.05 6.21 14.48
N ALA A 100 8.30 7.20 15.36
CA ALA A 100 8.35 6.99 16.80
C ALA A 100 7.00 6.61 17.45
N ARG A 101 5.89 6.88 16.78
CA ARG A 101 4.51 6.71 17.28
C ARG A 101 3.60 5.93 16.32
N GLY A 102 4.13 5.57 15.17
CA GLY A 102 3.45 4.84 14.12
C GLY A 102 3.55 3.33 14.31
N ARG A 103 2.81 2.59 13.49
CA ARG A 103 2.69 1.13 13.58
C ARG A 103 3.51 0.38 12.54
N ILE A 104 3.90 1.06 11.47
CA ILE A 104 4.61 0.45 10.35
C ILE A 104 6.11 0.60 10.55
N HIS A 105 6.79 -0.54 10.68
CA HIS A 105 8.25 -0.62 10.77
C HIS A 105 8.80 -1.55 9.68
N PRO A 106 9.93 -1.22 9.03
CA PRO A 106 10.41 -1.94 7.86
C PRO A 106 10.62 -3.44 8.06
N GLU A 107 11.41 -3.83 9.06
CA GLU A 107 11.74 -5.25 9.29
C GLU A 107 10.50 -6.14 9.52
N PRO A 108 9.58 -5.82 10.45
CA PRO A 108 8.40 -6.66 10.64
C PRO A 108 7.44 -6.60 9.45
N LEU A 109 7.34 -5.45 8.74
CA LEU A 109 6.47 -5.36 7.57
C LEU A 109 7.00 -6.23 6.42
N LEU A 110 8.29 -6.14 6.11
CA LEU A 110 8.92 -6.95 5.06
C LEU A 110 8.84 -8.44 5.40
N LYS A 111 8.97 -8.81 6.67
CA LYS A 111 8.73 -10.19 7.12
C LYS A 111 7.29 -10.63 6.84
N ALA A 112 6.30 -9.80 7.16
CA ALA A 112 4.89 -10.10 6.90
C ALA A 112 4.59 -10.22 5.39
N PHE A 113 5.17 -9.36 4.55
CA PHE A 113 5.10 -9.51 3.09
C PHE A 113 5.71 -10.83 2.62
N ALA A 114 6.88 -11.20 3.12
CA ALA A 114 7.53 -12.46 2.79
C ALA A 114 6.68 -13.68 3.22
N GLU A 115 6.07 -13.64 4.41
CA GLU A 115 5.10 -14.64 4.88
C GLU A 115 3.89 -14.75 3.93
N GLY A 116 3.44 -13.62 3.36
CA GLY A 116 2.41 -13.56 2.33
C GLY A 116 2.87 -13.99 0.92
N GLY A 117 4.15 -14.31 0.76
CA GLY A 117 4.74 -14.76 -0.50
C GLY A 117 5.15 -13.62 -1.44
N ALA A 118 5.49 -12.45 -0.90
CA ALA A 118 6.12 -11.39 -1.67
C ALA A 118 7.49 -11.82 -2.22
N VAL A 119 7.81 -11.40 -3.44
CA VAL A 119 9.10 -11.68 -4.09
C VAL A 119 9.65 -10.40 -4.73
N ASP A 120 8.88 -9.79 -5.64
CA ASP A 120 9.28 -8.66 -6.47
C ASP A 120 8.18 -7.58 -6.56
N ASN A 121 7.32 -7.51 -5.54
CA ASN A 121 6.30 -6.49 -5.43
C ASN A 121 6.91 -5.08 -5.43
N GLU A 122 6.24 -4.14 -6.10
CA GLU A 122 6.56 -2.73 -5.99
C GLU A 122 5.92 -2.17 -4.71
N ILE A 123 6.75 -1.63 -3.82
CA ILE A 123 6.29 -0.95 -2.61
C ILE A 123 6.20 0.55 -2.91
N CYS A 124 4.97 1.07 -2.91
CA CYS A 124 4.66 2.44 -3.29
C CYS A 124 4.35 3.28 -2.04
N LEU A 125 5.06 4.39 -1.89
CA LEU A 125 4.86 5.33 -0.78
C LEU A 125 3.67 6.26 -1.09
N GLU A 126 2.62 6.19 -0.28
CA GLU A 126 1.43 7.04 -0.45
C GLU A 126 1.33 8.08 0.67
N LEU A 127 1.67 9.33 0.36
CA LEU A 127 1.85 10.39 1.35
C LEU A 127 0.94 11.57 1.05
N SER A 128 0.29 12.15 2.07
CA SER A 128 -0.50 13.36 1.91
C SER A 128 -0.12 14.45 2.91
N PHE A 129 -0.35 15.68 2.50
CA PHE A 129 0.00 16.90 3.23
C PHE A 129 -1.20 17.82 3.17
N LYS A 130 -1.56 18.43 4.29
CA LYS A 130 -2.64 19.41 4.30
C LYS A 130 -2.20 20.64 3.51
N GLU A 131 -3.13 21.24 2.77
CA GLU A 131 -2.93 22.48 2.02
C GLU A 131 -2.96 23.69 2.97
N ARG A 132 -2.17 23.62 4.05
CA ARG A 132 -2.05 24.62 5.12
C ARG A 132 -0.63 24.66 5.63
N GLU A 133 -0.17 25.85 5.98
CA GLU A 133 1.15 26.01 6.59
C GLU A 133 1.19 25.47 8.04
N PRO A 134 2.28 24.82 8.47
CA PRO A 134 3.51 24.58 7.71
C PRO A 134 3.48 23.33 6.80
N ASP A 135 2.44 22.48 6.87
CA ASP A 135 2.37 21.17 6.22
C ASP A 135 2.63 21.23 4.70
N ASP A 136 2.07 22.23 4.00
CA ASP A 136 2.21 22.41 2.55
C ASP A 136 3.68 22.59 2.10
N ARG A 137 4.53 23.14 2.96
CA ARG A 137 5.98 23.33 2.67
C ARG A 137 6.85 22.18 3.12
N GLN A 138 6.26 21.17 3.77
CA GLN A 138 6.96 19.98 4.22
C GLN A 138 6.93 18.83 3.21
N VAL A 139 6.22 18.98 2.08
CA VAL A 139 6.04 17.93 1.05
C VAL A 139 7.37 17.33 0.62
N ILE A 140 8.26 18.12 0.01
CA ILE A 140 9.53 17.61 -0.53
C ILE A 140 10.46 17.09 0.58
N PRO A 141 10.70 17.83 1.68
CA PRO A 141 11.54 17.32 2.78
C PRO A 141 11.08 15.98 3.34
N GLN A 142 9.77 15.81 3.57
CA GLN A 142 9.25 14.58 4.20
C GLN A 142 9.12 13.42 3.22
N ILE A 143 8.90 13.67 1.92
CA ILE A 143 9.05 12.64 0.87
C ILE A 143 10.50 12.15 0.82
N ALA A 144 11.48 13.08 0.80
CA ALA A 144 12.90 12.73 0.78
C ALA A 144 13.32 11.93 2.02
N GLU A 145 12.86 12.33 3.20
CA GLU A 145 13.08 11.57 4.44
C GLU A 145 12.43 10.18 4.38
N SER A 146 11.22 10.07 3.84
CA SER A 146 10.53 8.79 3.70
C SER A 146 11.26 7.82 2.76
N ILE A 147 11.79 8.31 1.64
CA ILE A 147 12.61 7.51 0.74
C ILE A 147 13.90 7.08 1.44
N ALA A 148 14.58 8.00 2.14
CA ALA A 148 15.80 7.69 2.89
C ALA A 148 15.56 6.68 4.02
N PHE A 149 14.39 6.71 4.65
CA PHE A 149 13.99 5.74 5.67
C PHE A 149 13.87 4.32 5.11
N TRP A 150 13.31 4.16 3.91
CA TRP A 150 13.13 2.85 3.28
C TRP A 150 14.35 2.36 2.49
N ALA A 151 15.25 3.25 2.06
CA ALA A 151 16.40 2.91 1.21
C ALA A 151 17.32 1.78 1.74
N PRO A 152 17.57 1.63 3.06
CA PRO A 152 18.33 0.50 3.58
C PRO A 152 17.63 -0.86 3.45
N HIS A 153 16.32 -0.85 3.18
CA HIS A 153 15.45 -2.03 3.21
C HIS A 153 14.92 -2.42 1.83
N ILE A 154 14.72 -1.44 0.94
CA ILE A 154 14.20 -1.61 -0.43
C ILE A 154 15.06 -0.75 -1.37
N ASP A 155 15.49 -1.33 -2.48
CA ASP A 155 16.23 -0.57 -3.50
C ASP A 155 15.36 0.55 -4.08
N THR A 156 15.86 1.78 -3.98
CA THR A 156 15.16 2.97 -4.49
C THR A 156 15.40 3.19 -5.98
N GLY A 157 16.34 2.46 -6.59
CA GLY A 157 16.71 2.65 -7.99
C GLY A 157 17.60 3.88 -8.23
N VAL A 158 18.07 4.55 -7.17
CA VAL A 158 18.84 5.82 -7.23
C VAL A 158 20.06 5.74 -8.15
N GLN A 159 20.69 4.58 -8.29
CA GLN A 159 21.81 4.28 -9.20
C GLN A 159 21.49 4.51 -10.68
N SER A 160 20.21 4.57 -11.05
CA SER A 160 19.76 4.77 -12.43
C SER A 160 19.48 6.23 -12.79
N LEU A 161 19.58 7.15 -11.83
CA LEU A 161 19.41 8.59 -12.08
C LEU A 161 20.54 9.14 -12.96
N LYS A 162 20.21 10.01 -13.92
CA LYS A 162 21.13 10.54 -14.96
C LYS A 162 21.23 12.07 -14.96
N ILE A 163 21.04 12.67 -13.78
CA ILE A 163 21.09 14.12 -13.61
C ILE A 163 22.52 14.67 -13.64
#